data_AF-A0A1Q3HWU0-F1
#
_entry.id   AF-A0A1Q3HWU0-F1
#
_cell.length_a   1.000
_cell.length_b   1.000
_cell.length_c   1.000
_cell.angle_alpha   90.00
_cell.angle_beta   90.00
_cell.angle_gamma   90.00
#
_symmetry.space_group_name_H-M   'P 1'
#
loop_
_entity.id
_entity.type
_entity.pdbx_description
1 polymer ?
#
loop_
_entity_poly.entity_id
_entity_poly.type
_entity_poly.pdbx_seq_one_letter_code
_entity_poly.pdbx_strand_id
1 'polypeptide(L)'
;MRSVRLFSVGLMLLLAGCATGLNGLGIPDGEAIYDVPLEELWPSVRQFFTDNELPFREDKGNFVLETEWREEFGGSKVAGFWHRYLVLGKRETPTRGKLWIIRDTRSANGTLAPAGDQEALQSRPIAENAIVAGSAQGVRDLVMEWKVFHALAPRLARKAPDGKETEAAKAEAPEVKAAPVLAVECGLPIVGLPPEVKRGGVMLLGELHGTREVPRFVAQAACQTASNGIPVTVGLELPVEHQQLVATFLRGAGSEGDWLKLMEAPFWRNPHQDGRGSEAMANLLEQLRQLRARGLDVDAFVFDHPGLKGQEHEDARAATVLSRVRQTPGRFFLVLTGNIHARATIGVPWNNIYRPMGVLLSGKVELLSLDMAYNSGSAWICAVEGGAQVECGVRPARGKDNGNRFFVHRFEQRNKAGYHGFFYVGPVTASLPAVHRGLGRPGSRDDSHHPSVEPGDMR
;
A
#
# COMPACT_ATOMS: atom_id res chain seq x y z
N MET A 1 68.64 -43.13 -15.04
CA MET A 1 67.33 -43.81 -15.03
C MET A 1 66.29 -42.84 -14.47
N ARG A 2 65.14 -42.75 -15.14
CA ARG A 2 64.20 -41.61 -15.11
C ARG A 2 63.41 -41.52 -13.79
N SER A 3 63.33 -40.31 -13.23
CA SER A 3 62.46 -39.95 -12.12
C SER A 3 61.07 -39.61 -12.66
N VAL A 4 60.05 -40.38 -12.28
CA VAL A 4 58.65 -40.17 -12.67
C VAL A 4 57.94 -39.47 -11.52
N ARG A 5 57.49 -38.23 -11.77
CA ARG A 5 56.58 -37.48 -10.91
C ARG A 5 55.14 -37.89 -11.25
N LEU A 6 54.43 -38.51 -10.31
CA LEU A 6 52.99 -38.70 -10.37
C LEU A 6 52.31 -37.46 -9.77
N PHE A 7 51.66 -36.66 -10.61
CA PHE A 7 50.75 -35.59 -10.20
C PHE A 7 49.37 -36.21 -9.94
N SER A 8 48.96 -36.28 -8.68
CA SER A 8 47.57 -36.52 -8.30
C SER A 8 46.80 -35.19 -8.33
N VAL A 9 45.95 -35.03 -9.34
CA VAL A 9 45.01 -33.91 -9.48
C VAL A 9 43.87 -34.13 -8.48
N GLY A 10 43.84 -33.35 -7.41
CA GLY A 10 42.70 -33.26 -6.50
C GLY A 10 41.59 -32.44 -7.13
N LEU A 11 40.46 -33.08 -7.43
CA LEU A 11 39.23 -32.48 -7.93
C LEU A 11 38.58 -31.64 -6.81
N MET A 12 38.87 -30.33 -6.79
CA MET A 12 38.17 -29.37 -5.93
C MET A 12 36.79 -29.10 -6.53
N LEU A 13 35.76 -29.73 -5.99
CA LEU A 13 34.35 -29.39 -6.22
C LEU A 13 34.05 -28.03 -5.59
N LEU A 14 34.18 -26.96 -6.39
CA LEU A 14 33.63 -25.64 -6.08
C LEU A 14 32.11 -25.73 -6.24
N LEU A 15 31.40 -25.97 -5.14
CA LEU A 15 29.97 -25.68 -5.03
C LEU A 15 29.81 -24.16 -5.05
N ALA A 16 29.67 -23.59 -6.26
CA ALA A 16 29.16 -22.25 -6.45
C ALA A 16 27.68 -22.23 -6.05
N GLY A 17 27.42 -22.05 -4.76
CA GLY A 17 26.09 -21.71 -4.26
C GLY A 17 25.67 -20.38 -4.87
N CYS A 18 24.55 -20.37 -5.58
CA CYS A 18 23.89 -19.16 -6.05
C CYS A 18 23.62 -18.25 -4.83
N ALA A 19 24.45 -17.22 -4.66
CA ALA A 19 24.12 -16.09 -3.80
C ALA A 19 23.01 -15.30 -4.51
N THR A 20 21.75 -15.65 -4.26
CA THR A 20 20.63 -14.74 -4.47
C THR A 20 20.83 -13.58 -3.50
N GLY A 21 21.41 -12.49 -4.01
CA GLY A 21 21.71 -11.29 -3.26
C GLY A 21 20.46 -10.74 -2.56
N LEU A 22 20.67 -10.27 -1.34
CA LEU A 22 19.74 -9.58 -0.44
C LEU A 22 19.31 -8.19 -0.97
N ASN A 23 18.97 -8.05 -2.25
CA ASN A 23 18.33 -6.84 -2.82
C ASN A 23 16.81 -7.00 -2.87
N GLY A 24 16.22 -7.45 -1.76
CA GLY A 24 14.82 -7.92 -1.64
C GLY A 24 13.71 -6.89 -1.85
N LEU A 25 13.99 -5.80 -2.57
CA LEU A 25 13.02 -4.78 -2.94
C LEU A 25 12.94 -4.44 -4.42
N GLY A 26 13.95 -4.82 -5.23
CA GLY A 26 13.93 -4.58 -6.67
C GLY A 26 13.64 -3.14 -7.10
N ILE A 27 13.97 -2.11 -6.30
CA ILE A 27 14.08 -0.73 -6.80
C ILE A 27 15.52 -0.61 -7.28
N PRO A 28 15.79 -0.62 -8.60
CA PRO A 28 17.16 -0.62 -9.07
C PRO A 28 17.74 0.78 -8.95
N ASP A 29 19.04 0.87 -8.61
CA ASP A 29 19.72 2.13 -8.31
C ASP A 29 19.99 3.01 -9.56
N GLY A 30 19.38 2.69 -10.71
CA GLY A 30 19.62 3.37 -11.99
C GLY A 30 18.41 3.37 -12.92
N GLU A 31 18.48 4.19 -13.97
CA GLU A 31 17.47 4.23 -15.03
C GLU A 31 17.58 2.99 -15.93
N ALA A 32 16.44 2.47 -16.39
CA ALA A 32 16.42 1.42 -17.39
C ALA A 32 16.75 2.00 -18.78
N ILE A 33 17.86 1.56 -19.37
CA ILE A 33 18.33 1.99 -20.70
C ILE A 33 18.22 0.83 -21.69
N TYR A 34 17.58 1.08 -22.82
CA TYR A 34 17.41 0.12 -23.91
C TYR A 34 18.50 0.33 -24.96
N ASP A 35 19.20 -0.73 -25.35
CA ASP A 35 20.21 -0.73 -26.42
C ASP A 35 19.59 -0.75 -27.84
N VAL A 36 18.50 0.00 -28.04
CA VAL A 36 17.86 0.22 -29.34
C VAL A 36 17.39 1.67 -29.45
N PRO A 37 17.30 2.25 -30.66
CA PRO A 37 16.69 3.56 -30.88
C PRO A 37 15.26 3.63 -30.33
N LEU A 38 14.83 4.84 -29.90
CA LEU A 38 13.50 5.04 -29.32
C LEU A 38 12.38 4.64 -30.28
N GLU A 39 12.58 4.89 -31.57
CA GLU A 39 11.66 4.57 -32.66
C GLU A 39 11.42 3.06 -32.80
N GLU A 40 12.45 2.25 -32.51
CA GLU A 40 12.36 0.78 -32.53
C GLU A 40 11.80 0.23 -31.21
N LEU A 41 12.11 0.89 -30.09
CA LEU A 41 11.57 0.56 -28.78
C LEU A 41 10.05 0.77 -28.72
N TRP A 42 9.56 1.90 -29.23
CA TRP A 42 8.21 2.40 -28.96
C TRP A 42 7.06 1.45 -29.35
N PRO A 43 7.08 0.76 -30.51
CA PRO A 43 6.06 -0.24 -30.83
C PRO A 43 5.93 -1.34 -29.77
N SER A 44 7.06 -1.78 -29.20
CA SER A 44 7.07 -2.81 -28.15
C SER A 44 6.50 -2.28 -26.83
N VAL A 45 6.72 -1.00 -26.52
CA VAL A 45 6.11 -0.32 -25.36
C VAL A 45 4.59 -0.32 -25.49
N ARG A 46 4.05 0.09 -26.65
CA ARG A 46 2.59 0.08 -26.88
C ARG A 46 2.00 -1.31 -26.70
N GLN A 47 2.64 -2.31 -27.30
CA GLN A 47 2.20 -3.70 -27.19
C GLN A 47 2.19 -4.16 -25.72
N PHE A 48 3.18 -3.79 -24.92
CA PHE A 48 3.20 -4.12 -23.49
C PHE A 48 1.97 -3.59 -22.76
N PHE A 49 1.60 -2.32 -22.94
CA PHE A 49 0.43 -1.75 -22.25
C PHE A 49 -0.89 -2.35 -22.75
N THR A 50 -0.99 -2.66 -24.06
CA THR A 50 -2.14 -3.38 -24.62
C THR A 50 -2.26 -4.80 -24.06
N ASP A 51 -1.17 -5.57 -24.05
CA ASP A 51 -1.14 -6.97 -23.56
C ASP A 51 -1.47 -7.08 -22.06
N ASN A 52 -1.18 -6.02 -21.30
CA ASN A 52 -1.43 -5.97 -19.86
C ASN A 52 -2.76 -5.28 -19.51
N GLU A 53 -3.67 -5.12 -20.47
CA GLU A 53 -5.01 -4.57 -20.28
C GLU A 53 -4.99 -3.18 -19.61
N LEU A 54 -4.06 -2.33 -20.03
CA LEU A 54 -3.99 -0.92 -19.65
C LEU A 54 -4.38 -0.07 -20.86
N PRO A 55 -5.67 0.26 -21.07
CA PRO A 55 -6.09 1.14 -22.14
C PRO A 55 -5.39 2.49 -22.05
N PHE A 56 -4.98 3.07 -23.18
CA PHE A 56 -4.24 4.31 -23.19
C PHE A 56 -4.58 5.20 -24.39
N ARG A 57 -4.33 6.50 -24.21
CA ARG A 57 -4.26 7.51 -25.27
C ARG A 57 -2.80 7.74 -25.61
N GLU A 58 -2.49 7.86 -26.89
CA GLU A 58 -1.11 8.04 -27.38
C GLU A 58 -0.97 9.37 -28.12
N ASP A 59 0.04 10.15 -27.76
CA ASP A 59 0.59 11.19 -28.62
C ASP A 59 1.75 10.59 -29.42
N LYS A 60 1.42 10.15 -30.63
CA LYS A 60 2.35 9.47 -31.55
C LYS A 60 3.55 10.33 -31.94
N GLY A 61 3.41 11.65 -31.95
CA GLY A 61 4.47 12.57 -32.39
C GLY A 61 5.56 12.75 -31.34
N ASN A 62 5.21 12.58 -30.06
CA ASN A 62 6.07 12.90 -28.93
C ASN A 62 6.51 11.67 -28.11
N PHE A 63 6.18 10.46 -28.56
CA PHE A 63 6.45 9.22 -27.82
C PHE A 63 5.88 9.28 -26.40
N VAL A 64 4.60 9.65 -26.28
CA VAL A 64 3.90 9.73 -25.00
C VAL A 64 2.66 8.84 -25.03
N LEU A 65 2.44 8.06 -23.97
CA LEU A 65 1.16 7.39 -23.74
C LEU A 65 0.65 7.72 -22.33
N GLU A 66 -0.66 7.91 -22.20
CA GLU A 66 -1.35 8.13 -20.93
C GLU A 66 -2.41 7.03 -20.77
N THR A 67 -2.30 6.21 -19.71
CA THR A 67 -3.30 5.17 -19.44
C THR A 67 -4.57 5.78 -18.86
N GLU A 68 -5.68 5.08 -19.04
CA GLU A 68 -6.92 5.39 -18.34
C GLU A 68 -6.77 5.13 -16.82
N TRP A 69 -7.64 5.76 -16.03
CA TRP A 69 -7.65 5.60 -14.57
C TRP A 69 -8.04 4.18 -14.18
N ARG A 70 -7.27 3.59 -13.27
CA ARG A 70 -7.53 2.28 -12.68
C ARG A 70 -7.56 2.37 -11.17
N GLU A 71 -8.52 1.69 -10.56
CA GLU A 71 -8.59 1.58 -9.11
C GLU A 71 -7.45 0.69 -8.56
N GLU A 72 -6.81 1.10 -7.47
CA GLU A 72 -5.87 0.28 -6.71
C GLU A 72 -6.60 -0.92 -6.07
N PHE A 73 -6.00 -2.11 -6.15
CA PHE A 73 -6.56 -3.40 -5.70
C PHE A 73 -7.81 -3.88 -6.48
N GLY A 74 -8.60 -2.95 -7.03
CA GLY A 74 -9.65 -3.14 -8.05
C GLY A 74 -10.98 -3.65 -7.49
N GLY A 75 -12.05 -2.88 -7.66
CA GLY A 75 -13.43 -3.30 -7.34
C GLY A 75 -13.89 -2.97 -5.92
N SER A 76 -13.29 -1.97 -5.26
CA SER A 76 -13.75 -1.60 -3.91
C SER A 76 -15.03 -0.78 -3.98
N LYS A 77 -15.99 -1.14 -3.12
CA LYS A 77 -17.28 -0.43 -2.97
C LYS A 77 -17.19 0.77 -2.03
N VAL A 78 -16.05 0.96 -1.36
CA VAL A 78 -15.88 1.94 -0.29
C VAL A 78 -14.58 2.70 -0.53
N ALA A 79 -14.69 3.98 -0.90
CA ALA A 79 -13.59 4.94 -0.99
C ALA A 79 -12.27 4.40 -1.60
N GLY A 80 -12.19 4.33 -2.94
CA GLY A 80 -10.99 3.89 -3.65
C GLY A 80 -9.83 4.89 -3.69
N PHE A 81 -8.65 4.39 -4.07
CA PHE A 81 -7.58 5.18 -4.66
C PHE A 81 -7.48 4.75 -6.13
N TRP A 82 -7.30 5.69 -7.03
CA TRP A 82 -7.08 5.41 -8.46
C TRP A 82 -5.69 5.86 -8.83
N HIS A 83 -5.13 5.20 -9.82
CA HIS A 83 -3.89 5.60 -10.44
C HIS A 83 -3.97 5.49 -11.96
N ARG A 84 -3.06 6.18 -12.63
CA ARG A 84 -2.79 6.02 -14.05
C ARG A 84 -1.31 6.27 -14.31
N TYR A 85 -0.84 5.84 -15.47
CA TYR A 85 0.54 6.01 -15.89
C TYR A 85 0.64 6.99 -17.06
N LEU A 86 1.56 7.94 -16.94
CA LEU A 86 2.10 8.71 -18.06
C LEU A 86 3.46 8.12 -18.42
N VAL A 87 3.60 7.58 -19.63
CA VAL A 87 4.84 7.00 -20.14
C VAL A 87 5.43 7.94 -21.17
N LEU A 88 6.69 8.32 -20.95
CA LEU A 88 7.44 9.24 -21.79
C LEU A 88 8.63 8.48 -22.38
N GLY A 89 8.66 8.35 -23.70
CA GLY A 89 9.82 7.89 -24.44
C GLY A 89 10.88 8.98 -24.52
N LYS A 90 12.13 8.65 -24.18
CA LYS A 90 13.26 9.58 -24.26
C LYS A 90 14.41 8.97 -25.03
N ARG A 91 15.06 9.81 -25.85
CA ARG A 91 16.32 9.45 -26.51
C ARG A 91 17.46 9.73 -25.55
N GLU A 92 18.21 8.69 -25.17
CA GLU A 92 19.44 8.83 -24.40
C GLU A 92 20.61 9.12 -25.36
N THR A 93 20.67 8.37 -26.46
CA THR A 93 21.57 8.60 -27.60
C THR A 93 20.82 8.26 -28.89
N PRO A 94 21.37 8.51 -30.10
CA PRO A 94 20.74 8.08 -31.35
C PRO A 94 20.46 6.57 -31.43
N THR A 95 21.20 5.75 -30.67
CA THR A 95 21.08 4.28 -30.67
C THR A 95 20.53 3.72 -29.37
N ARG A 96 20.18 4.57 -28.39
CA ARG A 96 19.66 4.15 -27.08
C ARG A 96 18.45 4.97 -26.66
N GLY A 97 17.38 4.27 -26.34
CA GLY A 97 16.17 4.83 -25.74
C GLY A 97 16.09 4.58 -24.24
N LYS A 98 15.28 5.37 -23.54
CA LYS A 98 14.85 5.12 -22.17
C LYS A 98 13.39 5.52 -22.00
N LEU A 99 12.75 5.01 -20.95
CA LEU A 99 11.38 5.37 -20.59
C LEU A 99 11.38 6.08 -19.25
N TRP A 100 10.62 7.15 -19.15
CA TRP A 100 10.18 7.66 -17.86
C TRP A 100 8.72 7.28 -17.67
N ILE A 101 8.39 6.59 -16.59
CA ILE A 101 7.01 6.23 -16.26
C ILE A 101 6.63 6.99 -15.00
N ILE A 102 5.56 7.78 -15.08
CA ILE A 102 5.06 8.61 -13.99
C ILE A 102 3.71 8.05 -13.55
N ARG A 103 3.56 7.74 -12.27
CA ARG A 103 2.29 7.33 -11.67
C ARG A 103 1.60 8.54 -11.08
N ASP A 104 0.43 8.87 -11.61
CA ASP A 104 -0.52 9.81 -11.03
C ASP A 104 -1.48 9.02 -10.12
N THR A 105 -1.83 9.56 -8.96
CA THR A 105 -2.69 8.90 -7.96
C THR A 105 -3.71 9.88 -7.40
N ARG A 106 -4.98 9.47 -7.33
CA ARG A 106 -6.09 10.25 -6.78
C ARG A 106 -6.92 9.44 -5.80
N SER A 107 -7.68 10.12 -4.94
CA SER A 107 -8.66 9.53 -4.03
C SER A 107 -10.07 10.06 -4.33
N ALA A 108 -11.10 9.29 -3.93
CA ALA A 108 -12.47 9.44 -4.44
C ALA A 108 -13.13 10.78 -4.08
N ASN A 109 -12.61 11.50 -3.08
CA ASN A 109 -13.27 12.69 -2.52
C ASN A 109 -12.56 13.99 -2.88
N GLY A 110 -11.66 13.98 -3.89
CA GLY A 110 -11.17 15.22 -4.49
C GLY A 110 -12.27 16.06 -5.18
N THR A 111 -13.47 15.51 -5.34
CA THR A 111 -14.67 16.15 -5.90
C THR A 111 -15.46 17.03 -4.92
N LEU A 112 -15.07 17.08 -3.64
CA LEU A 112 -15.67 17.99 -2.64
C LEU A 112 -14.70 19.08 -2.16
N ALA A 113 -13.57 19.26 -2.85
CA ALA A 113 -12.79 20.48 -2.67
C ALA A 113 -13.65 21.64 -3.22
N PRO A 114 -13.93 22.70 -2.44
CA PRO A 114 -14.54 23.91 -2.98
C PRO A 114 -13.72 24.37 -4.19
N ALA A 115 -14.38 24.96 -5.18
CA ALA A 115 -13.77 25.38 -6.45
C ALA A 115 -12.55 26.36 -6.31
N GLY A 116 -12.13 26.72 -5.09
CA GLY A 116 -10.93 27.51 -4.79
C GLY A 116 -9.66 26.72 -4.47
N ASP A 117 -9.69 25.39 -4.32
CA ASP A 117 -8.49 24.61 -3.91
C ASP A 117 -7.59 24.16 -5.08
N GLN A 118 -7.99 24.43 -6.33
CA GLN A 118 -7.18 24.10 -7.51
C GLN A 118 -5.86 24.90 -7.54
N GLU A 119 -5.87 26.17 -7.12
CA GLU A 119 -4.66 27.00 -6.99
C GLU A 119 -3.75 26.52 -5.85
N ALA A 120 -4.33 25.97 -4.76
CA ALA A 120 -3.58 25.40 -3.65
C ALA A 120 -2.89 24.08 -4.02
N LEU A 121 -3.47 23.27 -4.92
CA LEU A 121 -2.83 22.07 -5.48
C LEU A 121 -1.70 22.42 -6.46
N GLN A 122 -1.85 23.52 -7.21
CA GLN A 122 -0.86 24.00 -8.18
C GLN A 122 0.33 24.72 -7.53
N SER A 123 0.17 25.26 -6.32
CA SER A 123 1.21 25.99 -5.57
C SER A 123 2.00 25.10 -4.58
N ARG A 124 1.80 23.78 -4.60
CA ARG A 124 2.53 22.86 -3.71
C ARG A 124 4.03 22.80 -4.08
N PRO A 125 4.94 22.81 -3.10
CA PRO A 125 6.35 22.60 -3.37
C PRO A 125 6.56 21.23 -4.05
N ILE A 126 7.23 21.28 -5.20
CA ILE A 126 7.54 20.13 -6.04
C ILE A 126 8.68 19.36 -5.37
N ALA A 127 8.45 18.09 -5.00
CA ALA A 127 9.49 17.21 -4.46
C ALA A 127 10.54 16.88 -5.53
N GLU A 128 11.76 16.52 -5.14
CA GLU A 128 12.90 16.26 -6.06
C GLU A 128 12.62 15.18 -7.14
N ASN A 129 11.60 14.34 -6.96
CA ASN A 129 11.16 13.31 -7.91
C ASN A 129 9.78 13.57 -8.56
N ALA A 130 9.18 14.73 -8.30
CA ALA A 130 7.91 15.13 -8.91
C ALA A 130 8.19 15.73 -10.29
N ILE A 131 7.59 15.15 -11.32
CA ILE A 131 7.73 15.64 -12.70
C ILE A 131 6.39 16.22 -13.13
N VAL A 132 6.40 17.50 -13.50
CA VAL A 132 5.27 18.15 -14.17
C VAL A 132 5.52 18.01 -15.68
N ALA A 133 4.76 17.14 -16.33
CA ALA A 133 4.75 16.99 -17.78
C ALA A 133 3.32 17.24 -18.29
N GLY A 134 3.05 18.46 -18.76
CA GLY A 134 1.70 18.89 -19.13
C GLY A 134 0.78 19.01 -17.92
N SER A 135 -0.40 18.39 -17.98
CA SER A 135 -1.40 18.36 -16.90
C SER A 135 -1.18 17.24 -15.87
N ALA A 136 -0.16 16.39 -16.04
CA ALA A 136 0.12 15.29 -15.13
C ALA A 136 0.97 15.77 -13.93
N GLN A 137 0.41 15.67 -12.73
CA GLN A 137 1.14 15.69 -11.46
C GLN A 137 1.33 14.23 -11.02
N GLY A 138 2.57 13.78 -10.82
CA GLY A 138 2.81 12.40 -10.42
C GLY A 138 4.24 12.12 -9.97
N VAL A 139 4.47 10.90 -9.50
CA VAL A 139 5.77 10.43 -9.01
C VAL A 139 6.34 9.45 -10.03
N ARG A 140 7.63 9.58 -10.36
CA ARG A 140 8.33 8.63 -11.22
C ARG A 140 8.31 7.22 -10.59
N ASP A 141 7.82 6.25 -11.35
CA ASP A 141 7.65 4.86 -10.94
C ASP A 141 8.76 3.99 -11.55
N LEU A 142 9.93 4.01 -10.91
CA LEU A 142 11.09 3.21 -11.34
C LEU A 142 10.80 1.71 -11.36
N VAL A 143 9.89 1.22 -10.52
CA VAL A 143 9.55 -0.21 -10.52
C VAL A 143 8.76 -0.57 -11.77
N MET A 144 7.81 0.28 -12.17
CA MET A 144 7.14 0.10 -13.45
C MET A 144 8.11 0.25 -14.63
N GLU A 145 9.06 1.20 -14.60
CA GLU A 145 10.09 1.35 -15.65
C GLU A 145 10.89 0.06 -15.84
N TRP A 146 11.40 -0.50 -14.74
CA TRP A 146 12.16 -1.75 -14.79
C TRP A 146 11.30 -2.96 -15.11
N LYS A 147 10.02 -2.98 -14.70
CA LYS A 147 9.09 -4.04 -15.08
C LYS A 147 8.86 -4.08 -16.59
N VAL A 148 8.64 -2.92 -17.21
CA VAL A 148 8.54 -2.80 -18.67
C VAL A 148 9.88 -3.22 -19.31
N PHE A 149 11.00 -2.77 -18.77
CA PHE A 149 12.33 -3.13 -19.28
C PHE A 149 12.56 -4.64 -19.31
N HIS A 150 12.34 -5.34 -18.20
CA HIS A 150 12.54 -6.80 -18.14
C HIS A 150 11.60 -7.56 -19.09
N ALA A 151 10.40 -7.03 -19.35
CA ALA A 151 9.47 -7.63 -20.30
C ALA A 151 9.90 -7.42 -21.77
N LEU A 152 10.51 -6.28 -22.08
CA LEU A 152 10.83 -5.88 -23.46
C LEU A 152 12.26 -6.19 -23.89
N ALA A 153 13.25 -6.01 -23.03
CA ALA A 153 14.67 -6.12 -23.37
C ALA A 153 15.04 -7.47 -24.01
N PRO A 154 14.57 -8.65 -23.52
CA PRO A 154 14.87 -9.93 -24.16
C PRO A 154 14.29 -10.07 -25.58
N ARG A 155 13.15 -9.42 -25.85
CA ARG A 155 12.47 -9.47 -27.16
C ARG A 155 13.16 -8.54 -28.17
N LEU A 156 13.64 -7.39 -27.69
CA LEU A 156 14.37 -6.41 -28.51
C LEU A 156 15.78 -6.90 -28.85
N ALA A 157 16.48 -7.55 -27.91
CA ALA A 157 17.81 -8.12 -28.16
C ALA A 157 17.80 -9.23 -29.24
N ARG A 158 16.67 -9.93 -29.41
CA ARG A 158 16.50 -10.96 -30.46
C ARG A 158 16.24 -10.37 -31.86
N LYS A 159 16.00 -9.05 -31.98
CA LYS A 159 15.64 -8.38 -33.24
C LYS A 159 16.80 -7.61 -33.91
N ALA A 160 17.92 -7.33 -33.22
CA ALA A 160 19.05 -6.56 -33.76
C ALA A 160 20.20 -7.46 -34.31
N PRO A 161 21.07 -6.99 -35.24
CA PRO A 161 20.94 -7.18 -36.67
C PRO A 161 22.01 -8.13 -37.22
N ASP A 162 21.65 -9.40 -37.36
CA ASP A 162 22.05 -10.21 -38.49
C ASP A 162 20.84 -11.12 -38.72
N GLY A 163 20.20 -11.01 -39.88
CA GLY A 163 18.97 -11.74 -40.23
C GLY A 163 19.13 -13.26 -40.35
N LYS A 164 19.86 -13.89 -39.43
CA LYS A 164 19.94 -15.32 -39.22
C LYS A 164 19.40 -15.60 -37.82
N GLU A 165 18.22 -16.20 -37.78
CA GLU A 165 17.77 -16.96 -36.62
C GLU A 165 18.92 -17.88 -36.19
N THR A 166 19.48 -17.64 -35.01
CA THR A 166 20.47 -18.55 -34.43
C THR A 166 19.74 -19.85 -34.10
N GLU A 167 20.35 -21.01 -34.39
CA GLU A 167 19.75 -22.34 -34.15
C GLU A 167 19.35 -22.59 -32.68
N ALA A 168 19.75 -21.72 -31.74
CA ALA A 168 19.22 -21.68 -30.38
C ALA A 168 17.73 -21.28 -30.29
N ALA A 169 17.15 -20.72 -31.36
CA ALA A 169 15.73 -20.36 -31.48
C ALA A 169 14.82 -21.56 -31.86
N LYS A 170 15.39 -22.73 -32.18
CA LYS A 170 14.61 -23.96 -32.46
C LYS A 170 14.27 -24.80 -31.24
N ALA A 171 14.78 -24.46 -30.05
CA ALA A 171 14.23 -25.02 -28.83
C ALA A 171 12.94 -24.26 -28.52
N GLU A 172 11.80 -24.77 -29.00
CA GLU A 172 10.46 -24.34 -28.60
C GLU A 172 10.39 -24.28 -27.06
N ALA A 173 10.56 -23.08 -26.51
CA ALA A 173 9.95 -22.77 -25.24
C ALA A 173 8.45 -22.76 -25.52
N PRO A 174 7.64 -23.57 -24.83
CA PRO A 174 6.21 -23.60 -25.08
C PRO A 174 5.69 -22.17 -24.98
N GLU A 175 4.85 -21.80 -25.94
CA GLU A 175 4.14 -20.53 -25.97
C GLU A 175 3.13 -20.50 -24.81
N VAL A 176 3.66 -20.40 -23.60
CA VAL A 176 2.87 -20.10 -22.42
C VAL A 176 2.42 -18.67 -22.67
N LYS A 177 1.13 -18.48 -22.97
CA LYS A 177 0.48 -17.18 -22.82
C LYS A 177 0.91 -16.65 -21.47
N ALA A 178 1.85 -15.70 -21.46
CA ALA A 178 2.34 -15.11 -20.24
C ALA A 178 1.09 -14.53 -19.57
N ALA A 179 0.73 -15.06 -18.40
CA ALA A 179 -0.30 -14.45 -17.58
C ALA A 179 0.05 -12.96 -17.44
N PRO A 180 -0.94 -12.05 -17.48
CA PRO A 180 -0.66 -10.62 -17.42
C PRO A 180 0.29 -10.35 -16.26
N VAL A 181 1.43 -9.73 -16.57
CA VAL A 181 2.55 -9.51 -15.65
C VAL A 181 2.11 -8.60 -14.48
N LEU A 182 0.92 -7.99 -14.58
CA LEU A 182 0.27 -7.13 -13.58
C LEU A 182 -0.80 -7.83 -12.71
N ALA A 183 -0.75 -9.14 -12.51
CA ALA A 183 -1.81 -9.89 -11.80
C ALA A 183 -2.18 -9.33 -10.40
N VAL A 184 -1.23 -8.72 -9.68
CA VAL A 184 -1.49 -7.92 -8.46
C VAL A 184 -0.64 -6.66 -8.50
N GLU A 185 -1.27 -5.49 -8.43
CA GLU A 185 -0.57 -4.21 -8.37
C GLU A 185 -0.60 -3.66 -6.94
N CYS A 186 0.55 -3.68 -6.27
CA CYS A 186 0.67 -3.33 -4.84
C CYS A 186 1.00 -1.86 -4.55
N GLY A 187 0.74 -0.96 -5.52
CA GLY A 187 1.13 0.45 -5.44
C GLY A 187 2.64 0.68 -5.62
N LEU A 188 3.06 1.93 -5.42
CA LEU A 188 4.49 2.27 -5.38
C LEU A 188 5.19 1.56 -4.20
N PRO A 189 6.43 1.10 -4.36
CA PRO A 189 7.18 0.51 -3.26
C PRO A 189 7.26 1.43 -2.05
N ILE A 190 6.99 0.88 -0.87
CA ILE A 190 7.18 1.58 0.40
C ILE A 190 8.68 1.55 0.71
N VAL A 191 9.31 2.72 0.67
CA VAL A 191 10.75 2.84 0.90
C VAL A 191 11.08 2.40 2.32
N GLY A 192 12.11 1.57 2.50
CA GLY A 192 12.53 1.10 3.82
C GLY A 192 11.66 0.02 4.47
N LEU A 193 10.56 -0.43 3.85
CA LEU A 193 9.71 -1.49 4.43
C LEU A 193 10.42 -2.86 4.45
N PRO A 194 11.01 -3.37 3.36
CA PRO A 194 11.51 -4.76 3.33
C PRO A 194 12.70 -5.14 4.20
N PRO A 195 13.66 -4.27 4.57
CA PRO A 195 14.61 -4.65 5.61
C PRO A 195 13.93 -4.91 6.96
N GLU A 196 12.71 -4.42 7.16
CA GLU A 196 11.94 -4.57 8.40
C GLU A 196 10.95 -5.75 8.38
N VAL A 197 10.74 -6.37 7.22
CA VAL A 197 9.83 -7.52 7.08
C VAL A 197 10.54 -8.80 7.46
N LYS A 198 10.10 -9.42 8.57
CA LYS A 198 10.67 -10.66 9.10
C LYS A 198 9.59 -11.67 9.45
N ARG A 199 9.81 -12.94 9.13
CA ARG A 199 8.88 -14.03 9.54
C ARG A 199 8.82 -14.09 11.07
N GLY A 200 7.61 -14.10 11.62
CA GLY A 200 7.37 -14.04 13.07
C GLY A 200 7.53 -12.64 13.68
N GLY A 201 7.98 -11.66 12.90
CA GLY A 201 8.10 -10.27 13.32
C GLY A 201 6.74 -9.59 13.43
N VAL A 202 6.64 -8.65 14.37
CA VAL A 202 5.48 -7.80 14.59
C VAL A 202 5.87 -6.35 14.33
N MET A 203 5.32 -5.77 13.27
CA MET A 203 5.35 -4.33 13.03
C MET A 203 4.08 -3.72 13.63
N LEU A 204 4.26 -2.99 14.72
CA LEU A 204 3.18 -2.32 15.45
C LEU A 204 3.11 -0.85 15.01
N LEU A 205 2.07 -0.52 14.25
CA LEU A 205 1.85 0.78 13.63
C LEU A 205 0.92 1.60 14.54
N GLY A 206 1.51 2.60 15.20
CA GLY A 206 0.77 3.61 15.95
C GLY A 206 0.23 4.68 15.01
N GLU A 207 -1.08 4.90 14.96
CA GLU A 207 -1.71 5.83 14.03
C GLU A 207 -2.53 6.95 14.68
N LEU A 208 -2.88 7.93 13.85
CA LEU A 208 -3.99 8.86 14.06
C LEU A 208 -5.22 8.30 13.33
N HIS A 209 -6.23 7.86 14.09
CA HIS A 209 -7.47 7.34 13.53
C HIS A 209 -8.16 8.32 12.57
N GLY A 210 -9.00 7.77 11.69
CA GLY A 210 -9.86 8.56 10.83
C GLY A 210 -9.14 9.20 9.64
N THR A 211 -8.01 8.63 9.19
CA THR A 211 -7.31 9.03 7.96
C THR A 211 -7.52 7.99 6.85
N ARG A 212 -7.43 8.41 5.58
CA ARG A 212 -7.54 7.49 4.43
C ARG A 212 -6.23 6.79 4.13
N GLU A 213 -5.12 7.46 4.42
CA GLU A 213 -3.79 7.07 3.97
C GLU A 213 -3.17 5.97 4.84
N VAL A 214 -3.49 5.91 6.13
CA VAL A 214 -2.97 4.85 7.01
C VAL A 214 -3.54 3.47 6.63
N PRO A 215 -4.86 3.27 6.47
CA PRO A 215 -5.37 1.98 6.00
C PRO A 215 -4.83 1.59 4.61
N ARG A 216 -4.64 2.57 3.71
CA ARG A 216 -4.00 2.35 2.41
C ARG A 216 -2.54 1.89 2.55
N PHE A 217 -1.77 2.51 3.44
CA PHE A 217 -0.39 2.09 3.74
C PHE A 217 -0.37 0.62 4.20
N VAL A 218 -1.27 0.23 5.09
CA VAL A 218 -1.36 -1.16 5.59
C VAL A 218 -1.68 -2.14 4.46
N ALA A 219 -2.63 -1.81 3.57
CA ALA A 219 -2.94 -2.65 2.42
C ALA A 219 -1.77 -2.79 1.44
N GLN A 220 -1.09 -1.68 1.12
CA GLN A 220 0.10 -1.71 0.26
C GLN A 220 1.24 -2.51 0.90
N ALA A 221 1.50 -2.32 2.20
CA ALA A 221 2.51 -3.09 2.92
C ALA A 221 2.19 -4.59 2.95
N ALA A 222 0.92 -4.96 3.18
CA ALA A 222 0.47 -6.34 3.14
C ALA A 222 0.63 -6.96 1.75
N CYS A 223 0.25 -6.23 0.70
CA CYS A 223 0.38 -6.67 -0.69
C CYS A 223 1.84 -6.86 -1.10
N GLN A 224 2.70 -5.85 -0.86
CA GLN A 224 4.13 -5.91 -1.20
C GLN A 224 4.82 -7.06 -0.45
N THR A 225 4.48 -7.26 0.82
CA THR A 225 5.06 -8.35 1.62
C THR A 225 4.58 -9.73 1.13
N ALA A 226 3.29 -9.91 0.92
CA ALA A 226 2.72 -11.19 0.48
C ALA A 226 3.14 -11.56 -0.95
N SER A 227 3.26 -10.58 -1.83
CA SER A 227 3.73 -10.78 -3.22
C SER A 227 5.20 -11.18 -3.28
N ASN A 228 5.98 -10.85 -2.25
CA ASN A 228 7.36 -11.31 -2.05
C ASN A 228 7.45 -12.67 -1.31
N GLY A 229 6.34 -13.40 -1.17
CA GLY A 229 6.32 -14.76 -0.64
C GLY A 229 6.36 -14.88 0.89
N ILE A 230 6.16 -13.77 1.61
CA ILE A 230 6.05 -13.76 3.07
C ILE A 230 4.56 -13.63 3.45
N PRO A 231 3.93 -14.66 4.05
CA PRO A 231 2.56 -14.56 4.50
C PRO A 231 2.35 -13.44 5.53
N VAL A 232 1.25 -12.71 5.39
CA VAL A 232 0.94 -11.54 6.23
C VAL A 232 -0.33 -11.76 7.02
N THR A 233 -0.33 -11.36 8.29
CA THR A 233 -1.55 -11.20 9.08
C THR A 233 -1.68 -9.74 9.50
N VAL A 234 -2.81 -9.12 9.20
CA VAL A 234 -3.12 -7.75 9.64
C VAL A 234 -3.93 -7.79 10.93
N GLY A 235 -3.44 -7.14 11.99
CA GLY A 235 -4.18 -6.94 13.23
C GLY A 235 -4.87 -5.59 13.24
N LEU A 236 -6.18 -5.56 13.48
CA LEU A 236 -6.98 -4.33 13.49
C LEU A 236 -7.58 -4.09 14.88
N GLU A 237 -7.57 -2.84 15.33
CA GLU A 237 -8.18 -2.38 16.58
C GLU A 237 -9.72 -2.33 16.49
N LEU A 238 -10.32 -3.47 16.15
CA LEU A 238 -11.76 -3.69 16.11
C LEU A 238 -12.17 -4.66 17.24
N PRO A 239 -13.44 -4.64 17.69
CA PRO A 239 -13.93 -5.51 18.75
C PRO A 239 -13.75 -7.00 18.43
N VAL A 240 -13.24 -7.77 19.39
CA VAL A 240 -12.99 -9.23 19.25
C VAL A 240 -14.26 -10.02 18.94
N GLU A 241 -15.42 -9.52 19.34
CA GLU A 241 -16.74 -10.09 19.02
C GLU A 241 -17.01 -10.14 17.50
N HIS A 242 -16.26 -9.38 16.70
CA HIS A 242 -16.40 -9.33 15.25
C HIS A 242 -15.39 -10.21 14.48
N GLN A 243 -14.55 -10.99 15.19
CA GLN A 243 -13.52 -11.82 14.56
C GLN A 243 -14.09 -12.80 13.51
N GLN A 244 -15.22 -13.45 13.80
CA GLN A 244 -15.83 -14.39 12.86
C GLN A 244 -16.40 -13.68 11.63
N LEU A 245 -16.97 -12.49 11.78
CA LEU A 245 -17.50 -11.69 10.67
C LEU A 245 -16.38 -11.25 9.73
N VAL A 246 -15.30 -10.69 10.28
CA VAL A 246 -14.11 -10.29 9.51
C VAL A 246 -13.50 -11.48 8.77
N ALA A 247 -13.30 -12.60 9.47
CA ALA A 247 -12.71 -13.79 8.87
C ALA A 247 -13.60 -14.39 7.76
N THR A 248 -14.92 -14.30 7.90
CA THR A 248 -15.88 -14.78 6.89
C THR A 248 -15.88 -13.86 5.67
N PHE A 249 -15.89 -12.54 5.87
CA PHE A 249 -15.79 -11.55 4.80
C PHE A 249 -14.51 -11.74 3.97
N LEU A 250 -13.35 -11.90 4.62
CA LEU A 250 -12.07 -12.10 3.95
C LEU A 250 -12.00 -13.38 3.10
N ARG A 251 -12.73 -14.42 3.46
CA ARG A 251 -12.82 -15.67 2.67
C ARG A 251 -13.93 -15.66 1.62
N GLY A 252 -14.84 -14.68 1.71
CA GLY A 252 -16.02 -14.58 0.87
C GLY A 252 -15.73 -14.03 -0.52
N ALA A 253 -16.75 -14.11 -1.38
CA ALA A 253 -16.70 -13.56 -2.73
C ALA A 253 -16.72 -12.02 -2.75
N GLY A 254 -17.06 -11.37 -1.63
CA GLY A 254 -17.22 -9.92 -1.55
C GLY A 254 -18.53 -9.44 -2.18
N SER A 255 -19.55 -10.30 -2.15
CA SER A 255 -20.88 -9.97 -2.65
C SER A 255 -21.49 -8.81 -1.84
N GLU A 256 -22.55 -8.19 -2.36
CA GLU A 256 -23.30 -7.18 -1.61
C GLU A 256 -23.81 -7.71 -0.26
N GLY A 257 -24.25 -8.98 -0.22
CA GLY A 257 -24.66 -9.62 1.02
C GLY A 257 -23.52 -9.83 2.02
N ASP A 258 -22.28 -10.06 1.55
CA ASP A 258 -21.12 -10.18 2.44
C ASP A 258 -20.76 -8.83 3.07
N TRP A 259 -20.82 -7.75 2.28
CA TRP A 259 -20.64 -6.39 2.74
C TRP A 259 -21.71 -5.98 3.75
N LEU A 260 -22.97 -6.26 3.46
CA LEU A 260 -24.08 -5.93 4.35
C LEU A 260 -23.91 -6.62 5.72
N LYS A 261 -23.56 -7.90 5.74
CA LYS A 261 -23.28 -8.64 6.99
C LYS A 261 -22.10 -8.05 7.78
N LEU A 262 -21.04 -7.61 7.10
CA LEU A 262 -19.90 -6.96 7.76
C LEU A 262 -20.34 -5.63 8.39
N MET A 263 -21.04 -4.80 7.62
CA MET A 263 -21.54 -3.48 8.05
C MET A 263 -22.69 -3.55 9.05
N GLU A 264 -23.28 -4.73 9.22
CA GLU A 264 -24.32 -4.95 10.20
C GLU A 264 -23.84 -4.94 11.64
N ALA A 265 -22.55 -5.16 11.86
CA ALA A 265 -21.97 -5.20 13.19
C ALA A 265 -22.17 -3.84 13.92
N PRO A 266 -22.62 -3.84 15.19
CA PRO A 266 -22.90 -2.63 15.95
C PRO A 266 -21.75 -1.61 15.98
N PHE A 267 -20.51 -2.09 15.91
CA PHE A 267 -19.32 -1.26 15.82
C PHE A 267 -19.38 -0.22 14.68
N TRP A 268 -19.74 -0.64 13.46
CA TRP A 268 -19.81 0.26 12.29
C TRP A 268 -20.92 1.29 12.39
N ARG A 269 -21.93 1.05 13.24
CA ARG A 269 -23.12 1.89 13.41
C ARG A 269 -23.13 2.67 14.72
N ASN A 270 -22.05 2.61 15.48
CA ASN A 270 -21.94 3.34 16.74
C ASN A 270 -22.16 4.85 16.50
N PRO A 271 -23.01 5.54 17.29
CA PRO A 271 -23.22 6.98 17.15
C PRO A 271 -21.97 7.83 17.41
N HIS A 272 -20.96 7.29 18.11
CA HIS A 272 -19.67 7.91 18.38
C HIS A 272 -18.57 7.16 17.60
N GLN A 273 -18.31 7.64 16.38
CA GLN A 273 -17.32 7.05 15.48
C GLN A 273 -15.97 7.72 15.67
N ASP A 274 -15.05 7.07 16.37
CA ASP A 274 -13.70 7.60 16.65
C ASP A 274 -12.69 7.46 15.49
N GLY A 275 -13.17 7.04 14.32
CA GLY A 275 -12.37 6.83 13.11
C GLY A 275 -11.98 5.37 12.86
N ARG A 276 -12.14 4.46 13.84
CA ARG A 276 -11.88 3.01 13.64
C ARG A 276 -12.93 2.31 12.79
N GLY A 277 -14.17 2.84 12.77
CA GLY A 277 -15.28 2.41 11.89
C GLY A 277 -15.39 3.20 10.58
N SER A 278 -14.27 3.64 10.03
CA SER A 278 -14.23 4.52 8.85
C SER A 278 -14.31 3.77 7.50
N GLU A 279 -14.67 4.50 6.45
CA GLU A 279 -14.67 4.04 5.06
C GLU A 279 -13.32 3.44 4.65
N ALA A 280 -12.20 4.04 5.06
CA ALA A 280 -10.87 3.57 4.72
C ALA A 280 -10.54 2.23 5.41
N MET A 281 -11.03 2.01 6.63
CA MET A 281 -10.89 0.72 7.33
C MET A 281 -11.74 -0.37 6.69
N ALA A 282 -12.96 -0.02 6.27
CA ALA A 282 -13.81 -0.91 5.48
C ALA A 282 -13.16 -1.27 4.13
N ASN A 283 -12.55 -0.29 3.46
CA ASN A 283 -11.79 -0.49 2.23
C ASN A 283 -10.56 -1.38 2.46
N LEU A 284 -9.83 -1.19 3.57
CA LEU A 284 -8.70 -2.07 3.92
C LEU A 284 -9.16 -3.53 4.01
N LEU A 285 -10.28 -3.83 4.67
CA LEU A 285 -10.81 -5.19 4.73
C LEU A 285 -11.12 -5.77 3.34
N GLU A 286 -11.69 -4.97 2.44
CA GLU A 286 -11.93 -5.38 1.04
C GLU A 286 -10.63 -5.62 0.28
N GLN A 287 -9.64 -4.74 0.43
CA GLN A 287 -8.34 -4.90 -0.21
C GLN A 287 -7.66 -6.19 0.27
N LEU A 288 -7.69 -6.49 1.57
CA LEU A 288 -7.17 -7.75 2.11
C LEU A 288 -7.92 -8.97 1.55
N ARG A 289 -9.25 -8.89 1.39
CA ARG A 289 -10.07 -9.94 0.76
C ARG A 289 -9.67 -10.15 -0.71
N GLN A 290 -9.51 -9.08 -1.47
CA GLN A 290 -9.12 -9.14 -2.88
C GLN A 290 -7.71 -9.73 -3.06
N LEU A 291 -6.75 -9.35 -2.20
CA LEU A 291 -5.42 -9.96 -2.20
C LEU A 291 -5.50 -11.46 -1.97
N ARG A 292 -6.33 -11.90 -1.02
CA ARG A 292 -6.55 -13.32 -0.75
C ARG A 292 -7.23 -14.04 -1.92
N ALA A 293 -8.23 -13.43 -2.55
CA ALA A 293 -8.91 -13.98 -3.73
C ALA A 293 -7.97 -14.14 -4.94
N ARG A 294 -6.92 -13.33 -5.02
CA ARG A 294 -5.83 -13.44 -6.02
C ARG A 294 -4.75 -14.45 -5.64
N GLY A 295 -4.94 -15.22 -4.57
CA GLY A 295 -4.05 -16.30 -4.13
C GLY A 295 -2.90 -15.86 -3.21
N LEU A 296 -2.86 -14.60 -2.78
CA LEU A 296 -1.87 -14.16 -1.80
C LEU A 296 -2.24 -14.64 -0.39
N ASP A 297 -1.25 -15.07 0.39
CA ASP A 297 -1.45 -15.51 1.76
C ASP A 297 -1.57 -14.32 2.72
N VAL A 298 -2.74 -13.69 2.68
CA VAL A 298 -3.14 -12.56 3.53
C VAL A 298 -4.32 -12.98 4.41
N ASP A 299 -4.26 -12.60 5.69
CA ASP A 299 -5.32 -12.83 6.66
C ASP A 299 -5.44 -11.61 7.60
N ALA A 300 -6.53 -11.50 8.36
CA ALA A 300 -6.68 -10.47 9.38
C ALA A 300 -7.27 -11.00 10.68
N PHE A 301 -6.97 -10.31 11.77
CA PHE A 301 -7.56 -10.55 13.08
C PHE A 301 -7.88 -9.23 13.77
N VAL A 302 -8.77 -9.31 14.75
CA VAL A 302 -9.21 -8.17 15.55
C VAL A 302 -8.80 -8.39 17.01
N PHE A 303 -8.52 -7.32 17.75
CA PHE A 303 -7.93 -7.45 19.07
C PHE A 303 -8.46 -6.49 20.15
N ASP A 304 -9.44 -5.64 19.85
CA ASP A 304 -9.99 -4.71 20.83
C ASP A 304 -11.01 -5.39 21.77
N HIS A 305 -10.97 -5.03 23.05
CA HIS A 305 -11.87 -5.58 24.09
C HIS A 305 -12.67 -4.44 24.73
N PRO A 306 -13.74 -3.93 24.07
CA PRO A 306 -14.42 -2.70 24.50
C PRO A 306 -15.10 -2.79 25.87
N GLY A 307 -15.32 -4.00 26.40
CA GLY A 307 -15.84 -4.22 27.75
C GLY A 307 -14.83 -3.98 28.88
N LEU A 308 -13.53 -3.90 28.56
CA LEU A 308 -12.45 -3.66 29.53
C LEU A 308 -12.02 -2.19 29.50
N LYS A 309 -11.37 -1.74 30.59
CA LYS A 309 -10.88 -0.36 30.71
C LYS A 309 -9.48 -0.29 31.28
N GLY A 310 -8.81 0.84 31.06
CA GLY A 310 -7.51 1.13 31.66
C GLY A 310 -6.45 0.09 31.29
N GLN A 311 -5.70 -0.39 32.29
CA GLN A 311 -4.61 -1.33 32.04
C GLN A 311 -5.10 -2.74 31.66
N GLU A 312 -6.22 -3.20 32.20
CA GLU A 312 -6.78 -4.52 31.87
C GLU A 312 -7.15 -4.62 30.38
N HIS A 313 -7.65 -3.53 29.81
CA HIS A 313 -7.93 -3.40 28.38
C HIS A 313 -6.66 -3.55 27.53
N GLU A 314 -5.59 -2.88 27.93
CA GLU A 314 -4.30 -2.94 27.24
C GLU A 314 -3.66 -4.33 27.36
N ASP A 315 -3.76 -4.95 28.54
CA ASP A 315 -3.28 -6.30 28.81
C ASP A 315 -4.01 -7.33 27.94
N ALA A 316 -5.34 -7.20 27.78
CA ALA A 316 -6.15 -8.08 26.94
C ALA A 316 -5.85 -7.92 25.44
N ARG A 317 -5.66 -6.68 24.94
CA ARG A 317 -5.25 -6.41 23.56
C ARG A 317 -3.91 -7.06 23.24
N ALA A 318 -2.92 -6.83 24.11
CA ALA A 318 -1.60 -7.43 23.97
C ALA A 318 -1.66 -8.97 24.01
N ALA A 319 -2.49 -9.54 24.89
CA ALA A 319 -2.68 -10.99 24.96
C ALA A 319 -3.26 -11.58 23.67
N THR A 320 -4.25 -10.93 23.04
CA THR A 320 -4.80 -11.36 21.75
C THR A 320 -3.73 -11.33 20.65
N VAL A 321 -2.95 -10.25 20.56
CA VAL A 321 -1.86 -10.14 19.58
C VAL A 321 -0.82 -11.25 19.79
N LEU A 322 -0.36 -11.46 21.02
CA LEU A 322 0.62 -12.52 21.34
C LEU A 322 0.07 -13.92 21.03
N SER A 323 -1.20 -14.18 21.33
CA SER A 323 -1.87 -15.44 21.01
C SER A 323 -1.85 -15.70 19.51
N ARG A 324 -2.19 -14.69 18.70
CA ARG A 324 -2.19 -14.80 17.24
C ARG A 324 -0.80 -15.03 16.68
N VAL A 325 0.22 -14.32 17.17
CA VAL A 325 1.62 -14.52 16.77
C VAL A 325 2.08 -15.94 17.04
N ARG A 326 1.75 -16.49 18.21
CA ARG A 326 2.11 -17.87 18.60
C ARG A 326 1.41 -18.94 17.77
N GLN A 327 0.18 -18.70 17.33
CA GLN A 327 -0.57 -19.66 16.50
C GLN A 327 0.02 -19.78 15.09
N THR A 328 0.60 -18.71 14.55
CA THR A 328 1.15 -18.68 13.19
C THR A 328 2.52 -17.98 13.14
N PRO A 329 3.57 -18.56 13.76
CA PRO A 329 4.87 -17.90 13.94
C PRO A 329 5.64 -17.69 12.62
N GLY A 330 5.25 -18.35 11.52
CA GLY A 330 5.86 -18.17 10.20
C GLY A 330 5.37 -16.96 9.41
N ARG A 331 4.37 -16.23 9.92
CA ARG A 331 3.75 -15.07 9.28
C ARG A 331 4.37 -13.77 9.79
N PHE A 332 4.40 -12.74 8.96
CA PHE A 332 4.68 -11.37 9.38
C PHE A 332 3.38 -10.70 9.84
N PHE A 333 3.46 -9.92 10.93
CA PHE A 333 2.30 -9.27 11.53
C PHE A 333 2.37 -7.75 11.35
N LEU A 334 1.38 -7.19 10.66
CA LEU A 334 1.13 -5.75 10.57
C LEU A 334 -0.02 -5.40 11.53
N VAL A 335 0.27 -4.84 12.70
CA VAL A 335 -0.74 -4.56 13.73
C VAL A 335 -0.98 -3.06 13.78
N LEU A 336 -2.19 -2.61 13.41
CA LEU A 336 -2.59 -1.21 13.39
C LEU A 336 -3.36 -0.85 14.67
N THR A 337 -2.93 0.19 15.37
CA THR A 337 -3.54 0.67 16.62
C THR A 337 -3.32 2.17 16.81
N GLY A 338 -4.07 2.82 17.70
CA GLY A 338 -3.80 4.20 18.10
C GLY A 338 -2.38 4.40 18.64
N ASN A 339 -1.75 5.52 18.31
CA ASN A 339 -0.34 5.80 18.62
C ASN A 339 0.03 5.60 20.11
N ILE A 340 -0.85 5.99 21.04
CA ILE A 340 -0.67 5.77 22.49
C ILE A 340 -0.37 4.30 22.82
N HIS A 341 -1.09 3.35 22.20
CA HIS A 341 -0.97 1.91 22.45
C HIS A 341 0.31 1.33 21.86
N ALA A 342 0.79 1.91 20.76
CA ALA A 342 1.97 1.41 20.05
C ALA A 342 3.29 1.71 20.78
N ARG A 343 3.31 2.65 21.73
CA ARG A 343 4.52 3.05 22.48
C ARG A 343 5.18 1.85 23.18
N ALA A 344 6.49 1.67 23.01
CA ALA A 344 7.28 0.66 23.73
C ALA A 344 8.02 1.22 24.96
N THR A 345 7.43 2.20 25.63
CA THR A 345 7.90 2.76 26.91
C THR A 345 6.73 2.91 27.88
N ILE A 346 7.02 2.78 29.18
CA ILE A 346 6.02 2.96 30.24
C ILE A 346 5.66 4.45 30.35
N GLY A 347 4.37 4.71 30.49
CA GLY A 347 3.82 6.03 30.78
C GLY A 347 3.37 6.83 29.55
N VAL A 348 2.40 7.70 29.82
CA VAL A 348 1.88 8.76 28.97
C VAL A 348 1.80 10.06 29.79
N PRO A 349 1.70 11.26 29.16
CA PRO A 349 1.79 12.53 29.89
C PRO A 349 0.82 12.69 31.09
N TRP A 350 -0.34 12.04 31.05
CA TRP A 350 -1.35 12.08 32.11
C TRP A 350 -1.39 10.83 33.01
N ASN A 351 -0.58 9.80 32.72
CA ASN A 351 -0.52 8.58 33.52
C ASN A 351 0.86 7.91 33.35
N ASN A 352 1.73 8.06 34.35
CA ASN A 352 3.11 7.56 34.32
C ASN A 352 3.26 6.05 34.58
N ILE A 353 2.20 5.36 35.03
CA ILE A 353 2.20 3.91 35.29
C ILE A 353 1.50 3.10 34.19
N TYR A 354 0.85 3.77 33.23
CA TYR A 354 0.22 3.11 32.09
C TYR A 354 1.26 2.31 31.30
N ARG A 355 0.97 1.05 30.98
CA ARG A 355 1.84 0.19 30.17
C ARG A 355 1.16 -0.08 28.83
N PRO A 356 1.50 0.70 27.78
CA PRO A 356 0.96 0.49 26.45
C PRO A 356 1.29 -0.90 25.90
N MET A 357 0.53 -1.34 24.91
CA MET A 357 0.66 -2.64 24.25
C MET A 357 2.07 -2.83 23.70
N GLY A 358 2.71 -1.79 23.16
CA GLY A 358 4.12 -1.86 22.74
C GLY A 358 5.08 -2.31 23.85
N VAL A 359 4.87 -1.89 25.10
CA VAL A 359 5.63 -2.38 26.27
C VAL A 359 5.31 -3.84 26.54
N LEU A 360 4.04 -4.21 26.49
CA LEU A 360 3.57 -5.56 26.83
C LEU A 360 4.00 -6.62 25.80
N LEU A 361 4.25 -6.20 24.56
CA LEU A 361 4.80 -7.03 23.47
C LEU A 361 6.34 -7.07 23.48
N SER A 362 6.99 -6.02 23.98
CA SER A 362 8.46 -5.93 24.01
C SER A 362 9.10 -7.10 24.75
N GLY A 363 10.11 -7.71 24.14
CA GLY A 363 10.83 -8.87 24.71
C GLY A 363 10.08 -10.20 24.62
N LYS A 364 8.84 -10.22 24.15
CA LYS A 364 8.06 -11.46 23.91
C LYS A 364 7.98 -11.85 22.44
N VAL A 365 8.14 -10.88 21.54
CA VAL A 365 8.16 -11.04 20.09
C VAL A 365 9.25 -10.13 19.50
N GLU A 366 9.68 -10.42 18.26
CA GLU A 366 10.49 -9.49 17.50
C GLU A 366 9.63 -8.28 17.09
N LEU A 367 9.71 -7.20 17.87
CA LEU A 367 8.84 -6.03 17.76
C LEU A 367 9.54 -4.87 17.06
N LEU A 368 8.89 -4.34 16.02
CA LEU A 368 9.15 -3.02 15.47
C LEU A 368 7.93 -2.12 15.70
N SER A 369 7.99 -1.30 16.76
CA SER A 369 6.96 -0.28 17.04
C SER A 369 7.30 1.03 16.33
N LEU A 370 6.37 1.54 15.52
CA LEU A 370 6.52 2.73 14.68
C LEU A 370 5.43 3.75 15.01
N ASP A 371 5.82 5.02 15.10
CA ASP A 371 4.86 6.14 15.15
C ASP A 371 4.42 6.52 13.73
N MET A 372 3.24 7.10 13.60
CA MET A 372 2.81 7.68 12.33
C MET A 372 3.44 9.06 12.15
N ALA A 373 4.04 9.29 10.98
CA ALA A 373 4.36 10.61 10.48
C ALA A 373 3.55 10.92 9.22
N TYR A 374 3.22 12.19 9.00
CA TYR A 374 2.39 12.62 7.90
C TYR A 374 2.62 14.10 7.58
N ASN A 375 2.27 14.51 6.36
CA ASN A 375 2.11 15.91 5.99
C ASN A 375 0.73 16.40 6.41
N SER A 376 0.62 17.71 6.64
CA SER A 376 -0.63 18.35 7.05
C SER A 376 -1.79 18.06 6.10
N GLY A 377 -3.00 18.04 6.67
CA GLY A 377 -4.25 17.80 5.96
C GLY A 377 -5.42 17.71 6.93
N SER A 378 -6.25 16.68 6.81
CA SER A 378 -7.41 16.46 7.69
C SER A 378 -7.50 15.01 8.21
N ALA A 379 -8.20 14.85 9.33
CA ALA A 379 -8.56 13.56 9.91
C ALA A 379 -9.98 13.63 10.49
N TRP A 380 -10.66 12.49 10.58
CA TRP A 380 -11.91 12.38 11.32
C TRP A 380 -11.60 12.17 12.80
N ILE A 381 -11.96 13.12 13.66
CA ILE A 381 -11.58 13.13 15.08
C ILE A 381 -12.82 13.38 15.93
N CYS A 382 -12.98 12.59 17.00
CA CYS A 382 -13.90 12.88 18.09
C CYS A 382 -13.20 13.70 19.18
N ALA A 383 -13.73 14.87 19.52
CA ALA A 383 -13.24 15.72 20.58
C ALA A 383 -14.39 16.17 21.49
N VAL A 384 -14.07 16.50 22.74
CA VAL A 384 -15.02 17.16 23.65
C VAL A 384 -14.93 18.66 23.41
N GLU A 385 -15.97 19.27 22.84
CA GLU A 385 -16.09 20.72 22.70
C GLU A 385 -17.12 21.28 23.68
N GLY A 386 -16.87 22.47 24.24
CA GLY A 386 -17.85 23.18 25.07
C GLY A 386 -18.25 22.51 26.39
N GLY A 387 -17.60 21.41 26.80
CA GLY A 387 -17.69 20.86 28.15
C GLY A 387 -18.74 19.78 28.43
N ALA A 388 -19.44 19.22 27.43
CA ALA A 388 -20.35 18.10 27.72
C ALA A 388 -20.57 17.07 26.60
N GLN A 389 -20.42 17.41 25.31
CA GLN A 389 -20.72 16.48 24.21
C GLN A 389 -19.46 16.14 23.41
N VAL A 390 -19.32 14.84 23.11
CA VAL A 390 -18.30 14.35 22.18
C VAL A 390 -18.80 14.60 20.76
N GLU A 391 -18.14 15.51 20.06
CA GLU A 391 -18.40 15.81 18.65
C GLU A 391 -17.35 15.13 17.79
N CYS A 392 -17.81 14.43 16.76
CA CYS A 392 -16.97 13.74 15.80
C CYS A 392 -17.14 14.40 14.43
N GLY A 393 -16.03 14.72 13.77
CA GLY A 393 -16.07 15.38 12.48
C GLY A 393 -14.70 15.51 11.84
N VAL A 394 -14.69 16.09 10.64
CA VAL A 394 -13.47 16.45 9.93
C VAL A 394 -12.76 17.57 10.70
N ARG A 395 -11.52 17.32 11.12
CA ARG A 395 -10.67 18.28 11.82
C ARG A 395 -9.31 18.43 11.12
N PRO A 396 -8.66 19.60 11.19
CA PRO A 396 -7.31 19.77 10.69
C PRO A 396 -6.32 18.84 11.40
N ALA A 397 -5.46 18.17 10.63
CA ALA A 397 -4.36 17.37 11.14
C ALA A 397 -3.05 18.04 10.74
N ARG A 398 -2.28 18.51 11.73
CA ARG A 398 -0.97 19.16 11.47
C ARG A 398 0.13 18.11 11.46
N GLY A 399 0.97 18.17 10.45
CA GLY A 399 2.09 17.27 10.23
C GLY A 399 3.29 18.00 9.60
N LYS A 400 4.32 17.24 9.24
CA LYS A 400 5.52 17.73 8.57
C LYS A 400 5.61 17.13 7.18
N ASP A 401 5.82 17.96 6.17
CA ASP A 401 6.12 17.49 4.83
C ASP A 401 7.49 16.81 4.80
N ASN A 402 7.49 15.51 4.53
CA ASN A 402 8.69 14.70 4.29
C ASN A 402 8.63 14.04 2.89
N GLY A 403 7.93 14.67 1.95
CA GLY A 403 7.74 14.20 0.58
C GLY A 403 6.39 13.51 0.36
N ASN A 404 6.25 12.85 -0.80
CA ASN A 404 4.97 12.31 -1.26
C ASN A 404 4.92 10.76 -1.28
N ARG A 405 6.03 10.09 -0.98
CA ARG A 405 6.10 8.62 -0.99
C ARG A 405 5.86 8.06 0.39
N PHE A 406 5.21 6.90 0.45
CA PHE A 406 5.18 6.11 1.67
C PHE A 406 6.57 5.56 1.98
N PHE A 407 6.98 5.67 3.24
CA PHE A 407 8.25 5.09 3.68
C PHE A 407 8.21 4.69 5.14
N VAL A 408 9.08 3.74 5.50
CA VAL A 408 9.40 3.34 6.85
C VAL A 408 10.82 3.80 7.14
N HIS A 409 11.01 4.47 8.28
CA HIS A 409 12.31 4.87 8.76
C HIS A 409 12.53 4.34 10.16
N ARG A 410 13.57 3.52 10.33
CA ARG A 410 14.00 2.99 11.62
C ARG A 410 15.12 3.86 12.19
N PHE A 411 14.99 4.21 13.47
CA PHE A 411 16.03 4.90 14.22
C PHE A 411 17.13 3.93 14.67
N GLU A 412 18.34 4.44 14.89
CA GLU A 412 19.43 3.68 15.51
C GLU A 412 19.07 3.23 16.94
N GLN A 413 18.37 4.10 17.68
CA GLN A 413 17.88 3.85 19.03
C GLN A 413 16.43 4.31 19.15
N ARG A 414 15.67 3.67 20.06
CA ARG A 414 14.31 4.11 20.35
C ARG A 414 14.27 5.56 20.79
N ASN A 415 13.26 6.30 20.35
CA ASN A 415 13.03 7.66 20.82
C ASN A 415 12.48 7.68 22.26
N LYS A 416 12.34 8.89 22.85
CA LYS A 416 11.81 9.06 24.22
C LYS A 416 10.38 8.53 24.41
N ALA A 417 9.61 8.42 23.34
CA ALA A 417 8.27 7.87 23.34
C ALA A 417 8.24 6.34 23.18
N GLY A 418 9.40 5.69 23.07
CA GLY A 418 9.54 4.24 22.96
C GLY A 418 9.38 3.71 21.53
N TYR A 419 9.23 4.55 20.51
CA TYR A 419 9.15 4.08 19.14
C TYR A 419 10.54 3.77 18.57
N HIS A 420 10.63 2.71 17.77
CA HIS A 420 11.84 2.30 17.06
C HIS A 420 12.03 3.08 15.76
N GLY A 421 11.06 3.86 15.34
CA GLY A 421 11.04 4.55 14.06
C GLY A 421 9.68 5.18 13.80
N PHE A 422 9.44 5.52 12.55
CA PHE A 422 8.14 5.97 12.07
C PHE A 422 7.83 5.42 10.68
N PHE A 423 6.55 5.37 10.34
CA PHE A 423 6.08 5.20 8.97
C PHE A 423 5.42 6.50 8.52
N TYR A 424 5.68 6.90 7.28
CA TYR A 424 5.20 8.14 6.72
C TYR A 424 4.20 7.89 5.60
N VAL A 425 3.08 8.64 5.61
CA VAL A 425 1.95 8.42 4.68
C VAL A 425 1.60 9.65 3.82
N GLY A 426 2.48 10.64 3.73
CA GLY A 426 2.20 11.84 2.94
C GLY A 426 1.09 12.71 3.55
N PRO A 427 0.43 13.56 2.74
CA PRO A 427 -0.71 14.38 3.18
C PRO A 427 -1.90 13.51 3.58
N VAL A 428 -2.52 13.83 4.71
CA VAL A 428 -3.65 13.05 5.22
C VAL A 428 -5.00 13.67 4.86
N THR A 429 -5.98 12.80 4.61
CA THR A 429 -7.37 13.18 4.35
C THR A 429 -8.28 12.44 5.33
N ALA A 430 -9.28 13.14 5.86
CA ALA A 430 -10.26 12.53 6.74
C ALA A 430 -11.01 11.39 6.06
N SER A 431 -11.14 10.25 6.75
CA SER A 431 -12.01 9.15 6.36
C SER A 431 -13.28 9.20 7.19
N LEU A 432 -14.42 9.38 6.52
CA LEU A 432 -15.72 9.45 7.15
C LEU A 432 -16.15 8.07 7.67
N PRO A 433 -17.13 7.97 8.59
CA PRO A 433 -17.71 6.71 9.01
C PRO A 433 -18.24 5.87 7.84
N ALA A 434 -17.93 4.57 7.81
CA ALA A 434 -18.37 3.66 6.76
C ALA A 434 -19.91 3.56 6.67
N VAL A 435 -20.58 3.70 7.82
CA VAL A 435 -22.04 3.84 7.89
C VAL A 435 -22.36 5.24 8.37
N HIS A 436 -22.86 6.08 7.47
CA HIS A 436 -23.41 7.37 7.83
C HIS A 436 -24.74 7.18 8.59
N ARG A 437 -25.04 8.05 9.56
CA ARG A 437 -26.38 8.10 10.18
C ARG A 437 -27.42 8.37 9.10
N GLY A 438 -28.04 7.33 8.56
CA GLY A 438 -29.06 7.46 7.50
C GLY A 438 -29.01 6.44 6.37
N LEU A 439 -27.93 5.67 6.21
CA LEU A 439 -27.92 4.57 5.23
C LEU A 439 -28.67 3.34 5.81
N GLY A 440 -29.99 3.38 5.68
CA GLY A 440 -30.85 2.21 5.52
C GLY A 440 -31.35 1.55 6.81
N ARG A 441 -32.48 2.03 7.33
CA ARG A 441 -33.50 1.07 7.80
C ARG A 441 -34.01 0.35 6.54
N PRO A 442 -33.96 -0.99 6.45
CA PRO A 442 -34.61 -1.68 5.34
C PRO A 442 -36.09 -1.28 5.30
N GLY A 443 -36.53 -0.65 4.22
CA GLY A 443 -37.96 -0.38 3.97
C GLY A 443 -38.46 1.07 4.04
N SER A 444 -37.62 2.09 4.25
CA SER A 444 -38.03 3.49 4.09
C SER A 444 -37.35 4.12 2.88
N ARG A 445 -38.08 4.13 1.75
CA ARG A 445 -37.89 4.89 0.50
C ARG A 445 -36.52 5.56 0.30
N ASP A 446 -35.75 4.90 -0.54
CA ASP A 446 -34.50 5.37 -1.14
C ASP A 446 -34.83 6.35 -2.27
N ASP A 447 -34.59 7.65 -2.03
CA ASP A 447 -34.71 8.69 -3.03
C ASP A 447 -33.32 9.11 -3.54
N SER A 448 -32.42 8.15 -3.80
CA SER A 448 -31.13 8.39 -4.46
C SER A 448 -31.27 8.70 -5.95
N HIS A 449 -32.05 9.73 -6.29
CA HIS A 449 -32.00 10.40 -7.59
C HIS A 449 -32.30 11.89 -7.37
N HIS A 450 -31.25 12.71 -7.32
CA HIS A 450 -31.11 14.01 -7.99
C HIS A 450 -30.01 14.87 -7.31
N PRO A 451 -29.14 15.58 -8.07
CA PRO A 451 -28.27 16.59 -7.50
C PRO A 451 -29.10 17.79 -7.04
N SER A 452 -28.69 18.38 -5.91
CA SER A 452 -29.24 19.61 -5.35
C SER A 452 -29.25 20.75 -6.37
N VAL A 453 -30.44 21.31 -6.63
CA VAL A 453 -30.62 22.57 -7.37
C VAL A 453 -30.21 23.72 -6.44
N GLU A 454 -29.30 24.58 -6.89
CA GLU A 454 -28.92 25.80 -6.15
C GLU A 454 -30.09 26.80 -6.06
N PRO A 455 -30.19 27.57 -4.96
CA PRO A 455 -31.26 28.54 -4.79
C PRO A 455 -30.93 29.84 -5.53
N GLY A 456 -31.51 30.02 -6.73
CA GLY A 456 -31.37 31.28 -7.46
C GLY A 456 -32.03 31.28 -8.83
N ASP A 457 -33.37 31.35 -8.85
CA ASP A 457 -34.10 32.25 -9.75
C ASP A 457 -35.61 32.12 -9.48
N MET A 458 -36.09 32.94 -8.56
CA MET A 458 -37.49 33.39 -8.58
C MET A 458 -37.50 34.78 -9.21
N ARG A 459 -37.71 34.85 -10.53
CA ARG A 459 -38.72 35.70 -11.19
C ARG A 459 -38.72 35.53 -12.69
#